data_AF-A0A942BY58-F1
#
_entry.id   AF-A0A942BY58-F1
#
_cell.length_a   1.000
_cell.length_b   1.000
_cell.length_c   1.000
_cell.angle_alpha   90.00
_cell.angle_beta   90.00
_cell.angle_gamma   90.00
#
_symmetry.space_group_name_H-M   'P 1'
#
loop_
_entity.id
_entity.type
_entity.pdbx_description
1 polymer ?
#
loop_
_entity_poly.entity_id
_entity_poly.type
_entity_poly.pdbx_seq_one_letter_code
_entity_poly.pdbx_strand_id
1 'polypeptide(L)'
;MREKVLIGVFGVLLVIAAGSSSAYACVCASPSVCEGHSLAEQVFVGTLISKEREEKDGREVIVARFRTGKVFKGVRGELTKTVHFSGGGCEPMLSIGEKYLVFDIPVSVKYSLFCNPTRRLRDAAAFLKYARYAAKHPNDFSISGHVIGLPASSLAKASVKLSYNGRETILRLNAVGEYAATIPAGSSYTVEITFANQITGSVKRLASSQVVDGRTISFSSVSLRGSCDDRRIELKEH
;
A
#
# COMPACT_ATOMS: atom_id res chain seq x y z
N MET A 1 -45.14 -3.78 -49.37
CA MET A 1 -44.04 -4.60 -48.79
C MET A 1 -42.96 -3.79 -48.07
N ARG A 2 -42.77 -2.49 -48.33
CA ARG A 2 -41.73 -1.68 -47.67
C ARG A 2 -42.00 -1.31 -46.20
N GLU A 3 -43.25 -1.23 -45.75
CA GLU A 3 -43.58 -0.83 -44.37
C GLU A 3 -43.35 -1.91 -43.31
N LYS A 4 -43.39 -3.21 -43.67
CA LYS A 4 -43.15 -4.30 -42.69
C LYS A 4 -41.68 -4.45 -42.30
N VAL A 5 -40.75 -3.90 -43.10
CA VAL A 5 -39.31 -3.98 -42.83
C VAL A 5 -38.87 -2.95 -41.77
N LEU A 6 -39.53 -1.78 -41.71
CA LEU A 6 -39.17 -0.74 -40.74
C LEU A 6 -39.48 -1.14 -39.29
N ILE A 7 -40.59 -1.85 -39.06
CA ILE A 7 -41.00 -2.28 -37.71
C ILE A 7 -40.03 -3.33 -37.15
N GLY A 8 -39.47 -4.21 -38.00
CA GLY A 8 -38.49 -5.21 -37.58
C GLY A 8 -37.16 -4.60 -37.14
N VAL A 9 -36.67 -3.57 -37.84
CA VAL A 9 -35.39 -2.91 -37.51
C VAL A 9 -35.50 -2.10 -36.22
N PHE A 10 -36.63 -1.43 -35.97
CA PHE A 10 -36.82 -0.66 -34.74
C PHE A 10 -36.92 -1.54 -33.49
N GLY A 11 -37.52 -2.73 -33.61
CA GLY A 11 -37.59 -3.70 -32.51
C GLY A 11 -36.22 -4.25 -32.10
N VAL A 12 -35.35 -4.55 -33.08
CA VAL A 12 -33.98 -5.04 -32.80
C VAL A 12 -33.12 -3.96 -32.14
N LEU A 13 -33.26 -2.70 -32.55
CA LEU A 13 -32.50 -1.60 -31.94
C LEU A 13 -32.87 -1.36 -30.46
N LEU A 14 -34.14 -1.58 -30.09
CA LEU A 14 -34.64 -1.37 -28.73
C LEU A 14 -34.15 -2.45 -27.75
N VAL A 15 -33.91 -3.68 -28.23
CA VAL A 15 -33.36 -4.78 -27.42
C VAL A 15 -31.87 -4.56 -27.12
N ILE A 16 -31.12 -3.93 -28.02
CA ILE A 16 -29.68 -3.64 -27.81
C ILE A 16 -29.49 -2.51 -26.78
N ALA A 17 -30.41 -1.55 -26.71
CA ALA A 17 -30.31 -0.42 -25.78
C ALA A 17 -30.61 -0.79 -24.31
N ALA A 18 -31.46 -1.79 -24.07
CA ALA A 18 -31.88 -2.18 -22.72
C ALA A 18 -30.85 -3.04 -21.95
N GLY A 19 -29.76 -3.47 -22.61
CA GLY A 19 -28.77 -4.39 -22.04
C GLY A 19 -27.53 -3.74 -21.41
N SER A 20 -27.51 -2.42 -21.24
CA SER A 20 -26.35 -1.71 -20.66
C SER A 20 -26.33 -1.88 -19.14
N SER A 21 -26.12 -3.11 -18.66
CA SER A 21 -25.80 -3.34 -17.25
C SER A 21 -24.54 -2.56 -16.94
N SER A 22 -24.61 -1.68 -15.94
CA SER A 22 -23.47 -0.91 -15.46
C SER A 22 -22.40 -1.89 -15.00
N ALA A 23 -21.41 -2.14 -15.87
CA ALA A 23 -20.23 -2.89 -15.51
C ALA A 23 -19.48 -2.03 -14.49
N TYR A 24 -19.59 -2.41 -13.22
CA TYR A 24 -18.79 -1.81 -12.15
C TYR A 24 -17.33 -2.21 -12.40
N ALA A 25 -16.64 -1.41 -13.22
CA ALA A 25 -15.20 -1.52 -13.39
C ALA A 25 -14.57 -1.17 -12.05
N CYS A 26 -13.83 -2.11 -11.48
CA CYS A 26 -13.17 -1.88 -10.22
C CYS A 26 -12.05 -0.84 -10.41
N VAL A 27 -12.14 0.29 -9.70
CA VAL A 27 -11.17 1.39 -9.78
C VAL A 27 -10.25 1.31 -8.57
N CYS A 28 -9.01 0.92 -8.79
CA CYS A 28 -7.96 0.98 -7.77
C CYS A 28 -6.68 1.57 -8.37
N ALA A 29 -5.93 2.29 -7.54
CA ALA A 29 -4.59 2.75 -7.85
C ALA A 29 -3.64 1.55 -7.78
N SER A 30 -2.94 1.23 -8.87
CA SER A 30 -1.88 0.22 -8.82
C SER A 30 -0.66 0.82 -8.13
N PRO A 31 -0.24 0.32 -6.94
CA PRO A 31 0.93 0.86 -6.27
C PRO A 31 2.19 0.55 -7.08
N SER A 32 3.21 1.41 -6.94
CA SER A 32 4.54 1.10 -7.45
C SER A 32 5.08 -0.19 -6.80
N VAL A 33 6.07 -0.84 -7.41
CA VAL A 33 6.70 -2.05 -6.83
C VAL A 33 7.23 -1.76 -5.42
N CYS A 34 7.87 -0.61 -5.27
CA CYS A 34 8.46 -0.17 -4.03
C CYS A 34 7.39 0.08 -2.95
N GLU A 35 6.32 0.82 -3.30
CA GLU A 35 5.19 1.06 -2.40
C GLU A 35 4.52 -0.25 -1.99
N GLY A 36 4.22 -1.13 -2.96
CA GLY A 36 3.67 -2.46 -2.69
C GLY A 36 4.54 -3.28 -1.75
N HIS A 37 5.86 -3.27 -1.96
CA HIS A 37 6.82 -3.96 -1.11
C HIS A 37 6.90 -3.35 0.30
N SER A 38 6.78 -2.02 0.42
CA SER A 38 6.78 -1.32 1.71
C SER A 38 5.52 -1.63 2.51
N LEU A 39 4.34 -1.62 1.86
CA LEU A 39 3.05 -1.91 2.48
C LEU A 39 2.87 -3.39 2.86
N ALA A 40 3.53 -4.32 2.16
CA ALA A 40 3.40 -5.74 2.44
C ALA A 40 4.14 -6.14 3.72
N GLU A 41 3.50 -6.90 4.61
CA GLU A 41 4.19 -7.52 5.75
C GLU A 41 5.15 -8.60 5.27
N GLN A 42 4.74 -9.36 4.25
CA GLN A 42 5.53 -10.42 3.65
C GLN A 42 5.54 -10.32 2.12
N VAL A 43 6.68 -10.65 1.52
CA VAL A 43 6.84 -10.75 0.07
C VAL A 43 7.55 -12.05 -0.24
N PHE A 44 6.94 -12.92 -1.04
CA PHE A 44 7.47 -14.25 -1.34
C PHE A 44 7.00 -14.78 -2.70
N VAL A 45 7.74 -15.74 -3.25
CA VAL A 45 7.24 -16.59 -4.34
C VAL A 45 6.42 -17.72 -3.72
N GLY A 46 5.16 -17.87 -4.11
CA GLY A 46 4.27 -18.92 -3.62
C GLY A 46 3.58 -19.68 -4.74
N THR A 47 3.25 -20.95 -4.51
CA THR A 47 2.35 -21.72 -5.39
C THR A 47 0.97 -21.75 -4.77
N LEU A 48 -0.07 -21.33 -5.49
CA LEU A 48 -1.44 -21.34 -4.94
C LEU A 48 -1.91 -22.78 -4.72
N ILE A 49 -2.32 -23.12 -3.49
CA ILE A 49 -2.87 -24.43 -3.12
C ILE A 49 -4.40 -24.39 -3.17
N SER A 50 -5.00 -23.41 -2.50
CA SER A 50 -6.45 -23.26 -2.44
C SER A 50 -6.83 -21.78 -2.45
N LYS A 51 -8.07 -21.50 -2.87
CA LYS A 51 -8.70 -20.20 -2.72
C LYS A 51 -10.18 -20.40 -2.38
N GLU A 52 -10.65 -19.65 -1.40
CA GLU A 52 -12.03 -19.67 -0.92
C GLU A 52 -12.54 -18.22 -0.88
N ARG A 53 -13.85 -18.03 -1.01
CA ARG A 53 -14.52 -16.74 -0.83
C ARG A 53 -15.20 -16.78 0.54
N GLU A 54 -14.92 -15.78 1.35
CA GLU A 54 -15.51 -15.61 2.67
C GLU A 54 -16.17 -14.23 2.75
N GLU A 55 -17.22 -14.10 3.54
CA GLU A 55 -17.79 -12.80 3.89
C GLU A 55 -17.25 -12.38 5.26
N LYS A 56 -16.63 -11.19 5.33
CA LYS A 56 -16.11 -10.63 6.57
C LYS A 56 -16.57 -9.18 6.69
N ASP A 57 -17.27 -8.87 7.79
CA ASP A 57 -17.82 -7.53 8.05
C ASP A 57 -18.71 -7.01 6.89
N GLY A 58 -19.52 -7.89 6.30
CA GLY A 58 -20.41 -7.57 5.17
C GLY A 58 -19.69 -7.38 3.83
N ARG A 59 -18.43 -7.81 3.71
CA ARG A 59 -17.62 -7.69 2.49
C ARG A 59 -17.07 -9.03 2.06
N GLU A 60 -17.07 -9.27 0.75
CA GLU A 60 -16.41 -10.44 0.18
C GLU A 60 -14.89 -10.30 0.28
N VAL A 61 -14.24 -11.34 0.78
CA VAL A 61 -12.79 -11.48 0.92
C VAL A 61 -12.38 -12.81 0.28
N ILE A 62 -11.32 -12.78 -0.52
CA ILE A 62 -10.73 -13.99 -1.09
C ILE A 62 -9.62 -14.46 -0.18
N VAL A 63 -9.79 -15.64 0.40
CA VAL A 63 -8.80 -16.29 1.26
C VAL A 63 -8.00 -17.27 0.42
N ALA A 64 -6.74 -16.94 0.14
CA ALA A 64 -5.85 -17.72 -0.69
C ALA A 64 -4.74 -18.36 0.15
N ARG A 65 -4.58 -19.68 0.05
CA ARG A 65 -3.49 -20.41 0.71
C ARG A 65 -2.40 -20.72 -0.30
N PHE A 66 -1.17 -20.31 -0.01
CA PHE A 66 0.00 -20.56 -0.84
C PHE A 66 0.95 -21.53 -0.16
N ARG A 67 1.56 -22.43 -0.92
CA ARG A 67 2.81 -23.09 -0.53
C ARG A 67 3.94 -22.11 -0.72
N THR A 68 4.58 -21.73 0.38
CA THR A 68 5.65 -20.72 0.38
C THR A 68 6.92 -21.29 -0.25
N GLY A 69 7.52 -20.53 -1.16
CA GLY A 69 8.83 -20.81 -1.73
C GLY A 69 9.86 -19.79 -1.22
N LYS A 70 10.51 -19.07 -2.13
CA LYS A 70 11.52 -18.08 -1.76
C LYS A 70 10.88 -16.85 -1.11
N VAL A 71 11.27 -16.53 0.12
CA VAL A 71 10.85 -15.33 0.86
C VAL A 71 11.84 -14.19 0.65
N PHE A 72 11.33 -12.99 0.34
CA PHE A 72 12.09 -11.75 0.15
C PHE A 72 11.91 -10.77 1.31
N LYS A 73 10.73 -10.74 1.95
CA LYS A 73 10.41 -9.92 3.11
C LYS A 73 9.55 -10.73 4.08
N GLY A 74 9.75 -10.56 5.39
CA GLY A 74 8.98 -11.23 6.43
C GLY A 74 9.63 -12.49 7.01
N VAL A 75 8.83 -13.30 7.71
CA VAL A 75 9.30 -14.48 8.45
C VAL A 75 9.66 -15.62 7.50
N ARG A 76 10.77 -16.32 7.79
CA ARG A 76 11.22 -17.52 7.06
C ARG A 76 10.76 -18.78 7.79
N GLY A 77 10.50 -19.86 7.04
CA GLY A 77 10.24 -21.20 7.60
C GLY A 77 8.77 -21.64 7.58
N GLU A 78 7.82 -20.75 7.32
CA GLU A 78 6.42 -21.13 7.09
C GLU A 78 6.28 -21.83 5.74
N LEU A 79 5.90 -23.12 5.73
CA LEU A 79 5.68 -23.91 4.50
C LEU A 79 4.43 -23.47 3.74
N THR A 80 3.45 -22.92 4.45
CA THR A 80 2.20 -22.42 3.87
C THR A 80 1.86 -21.05 4.43
N LYS A 81 1.23 -20.21 3.61
CA LYS A 81 0.79 -18.87 3.98
C LYS A 81 -0.62 -18.59 3.50
N THR A 82 -1.47 -18.09 4.40
CA THR A 82 -2.80 -17.58 4.06
C THR A 82 -2.72 -16.07 3.81
N VAL A 83 -3.23 -15.63 2.67
CA VAL A 83 -3.29 -14.21 2.27
C VAL A 83 -4.72 -13.85 1.90
N HIS A 84 -5.20 -12.72 2.42
CA HIS A 84 -6.56 -12.25 2.22
C HIS A 84 -6.60 -11.15 1.16
N PHE A 85 -7.30 -11.32 0.05
CA PHE A 85 -7.52 -10.27 -0.95
C PHE A 85 -8.91 -9.68 -0.78
N SER A 86 -9.07 -8.38 -1.04
CA SER A 86 -10.40 -7.78 -1.18
C SER A 86 -11.12 -8.46 -2.35
N GLY A 87 -12.38 -8.85 -2.17
CA GLY A 87 -13.26 -9.19 -3.29
C GLY A 87 -13.71 -7.93 -4.05
N GLY A 88 -14.59 -8.11 -5.03
CA GLY A 88 -15.21 -6.98 -5.75
C GLY A 88 -14.56 -6.60 -7.09
N GLY A 89 -13.72 -7.46 -7.67
CA GLY A 89 -13.25 -7.37 -9.06
C GLY A 89 -11.85 -6.78 -9.27
N CYS A 90 -11.22 -6.22 -8.23
CA CYS A 90 -9.84 -5.74 -8.28
C CYS A 90 -8.82 -6.79 -7.79
N GLU A 91 -9.28 -7.97 -7.36
CA GLU A 91 -8.39 -9.03 -6.92
C GLU A 91 -7.49 -9.54 -8.07
N PRO A 92 -6.30 -10.06 -7.75
CA PRO A 92 -5.52 -10.80 -8.74
C PRO A 92 -6.28 -12.04 -9.22
N MET A 93 -6.20 -12.32 -10.52
CA MET A 93 -6.75 -13.55 -11.11
C MET A 93 -5.88 -14.76 -10.72
N LEU A 94 -6.22 -15.39 -9.61
CA LEU A 94 -5.50 -16.53 -9.05
C LEU A 94 -6.01 -17.87 -9.61
N SER A 95 -5.07 -18.74 -9.99
CA SER A 95 -5.30 -20.11 -10.48
C SER A 95 -4.54 -21.10 -9.60
N ILE A 96 -5.20 -22.18 -9.18
CA ILE A 96 -4.59 -23.23 -8.33
C ILE A 96 -3.46 -23.91 -9.09
N GLY A 97 -2.36 -24.22 -8.40
CA GLY A 97 -1.15 -24.82 -8.97
C GLY A 97 -0.17 -23.83 -9.61
N GLU A 98 -0.61 -22.59 -9.89
CA GLU A 98 0.25 -21.56 -10.49
C GLU A 98 1.16 -20.88 -9.45
N LYS A 99 2.28 -20.35 -9.93
CA LYS A 99 3.26 -19.61 -9.12
C LYS A 99 3.04 -18.10 -9.21
N TYR A 100 3.14 -17.42 -8.07
CA TYR A 100 2.93 -15.98 -7.93
C TYR A 100 4.07 -15.34 -7.16
N LEU A 101 4.35 -14.07 -7.46
CA LEU A 101 5.02 -13.18 -6.52
C LEU A 101 3.93 -12.52 -5.66
N VAL A 102 3.88 -12.90 -4.39
CA VAL A 102 2.81 -12.57 -3.45
C VAL A 102 3.25 -11.41 -2.56
N PHE A 103 2.36 -10.43 -2.42
CA PHE A 103 2.49 -9.29 -1.50
C PHE A 103 1.37 -9.37 -0.45
N ASP A 104 1.74 -9.81 0.75
CA ASP A 104 0.83 -9.96 1.87
C ASP A 104 0.65 -8.62 2.59
N ILE A 105 -0.25 -7.79 2.05
CA ILE A 105 -0.60 -6.49 2.64
C ILE A 105 -1.74 -6.69 3.67
N PRO A 106 -1.72 -6.12 4.87
CA PRO A 106 -2.80 -6.30 5.85
C PRO A 106 -4.14 -5.79 5.34
N VAL A 107 -5.22 -6.48 5.70
CA VAL A 107 -6.59 -6.09 5.29
C VAL A 107 -6.95 -4.68 5.78
N SER A 108 -6.47 -4.27 6.96
CA SER A 108 -6.64 -2.91 7.49
C SER A 108 -6.04 -1.82 6.60
N VAL A 109 -4.98 -2.14 5.85
CA VAL A 109 -4.34 -1.24 4.88
C VAL A 109 -5.03 -1.35 3.51
N LYS A 110 -5.52 -2.55 3.15
CA LYS A 110 -6.15 -2.86 1.85
C LYS A 110 -7.47 -2.13 1.57
N TYR A 111 -8.12 -1.53 2.56
CA TYR A 111 -9.31 -0.71 2.34
C TYR A 111 -8.99 0.72 1.87
N SER A 112 -7.70 1.08 1.81
CA SER A 112 -7.26 2.24 1.04
C SER A 112 -7.22 1.87 -0.46
N LEU A 113 -7.33 2.86 -1.34
CA LEU A 113 -7.56 2.82 -2.79
C LEU A 113 -6.60 1.95 -3.65
N PHE A 114 -5.79 1.05 -3.07
CA PHE A 114 -4.70 0.37 -3.76
C PHE A 114 -5.05 -1.06 -4.19
N CYS A 115 -4.71 -1.39 -5.45
CA CYS A 115 -4.72 -2.76 -5.93
C CYS A 115 -3.62 -3.57 -5.23
N ASN A 116 -3.87 -4.84 -4.94
CA ASN A 116 -2.78 -5.70 -4.48
C ASN A 116 -1.80 -5.98 -5.65
N PRO A 117 -0.49 -5.72 -5.51
CA PRO A 117 0.48 -5.90 -6.59
C PRO A 117 0.84 -7.37 -6.90
N THR A 118 0.26 -8.33 -6.16
CA THR A 118 0.42 -9.77 -6.39
C THR A 118 0.09 -10.14 -7.83
N ARG A 119 0.97 -10.91 -8.47
CA ARG A 119 0.82 -11.31 -9.88
C ARG A 119 1.52 -12.64 -10.16
N ARG A 120 1.16 -13.27 -11.29
CA ARG A 120 1.80 -14.53 -11.73
C ARG A 120 3.29 -14.31 -11.89
N LEU A 121 4.09 -15.30 -11.48
CA LEU A 121 5.55 -15.17 -11.42
C LEU A 121 6.16 -14.87 -12.80
N ARG A 122 5.60 -15.44 -13.87
CA ARG A 122 6.03 -15.19 -15.26
C ARG A 122 5.84 -13.73 -15.70
N ASP A 123 4.84 -13.05 -15.13
CA ASP A 123 4.49 -11.66 -15.42
C ASP A 123 5.13 -10.70 -14.38
N ALA A 124 5.94 -11.23 -13.46
CA ALA A 124 6.49 -10.51 -12.31
C ALA A 124 7.97 -10.14 -12.46
N ALA A 125 8.57 -10.19 -13.66
CA ALA A 125 10.02 -10.05 -13.82
C ALA A 125 10.60 -8.79 -13.14
N ALA A 126 10.02 -7.61 -13.38
CA ALA A 126 10.43 -6.35 -12.76
C ALA A 126 10.22 -6.35 -11.23
N PHE A 127 9.06 -6.83 -10.78
CA PHE A 127 8.72 -6.90 -9.35
C PHE A 127 9.64 -7.87 -8.59
N LEU A 128 9.97 -8.99 -9.23
CA LEU A 128 10.87 -10.01 -8.71
C LEU A 128 12.31 -9.51 -8.63
N LYS A 129 12.77 -8.74 -9.64
CA LYS A 129 14.08 -8.07 -9.61
C LYS A 129 14.18 -7.14 -8.41
N TYR A 130 13.16 -6.29 -8.21
CA TYR A 130 13.10 -5.39 -7.05
C TYR A 130 13.06 -6.15 -5.73
N ALA A 131 12.18 -7.16 -5.58
CA ALA A 131 12.09 -7.94 -4.34
C ALA A 131 13.42 -8.64 -3.99
N ARG A 132 14.16 -9.13 -4.99
CA ARG A 132 15.52 -9.68 -4.79
C ARG A 132 16.50 -8.61 -4.35
N TYR A 133 16.44 -7.42 -4.93
CA TYR A 133 17.29 -6.30 -4.55
C TYR A 133 17.02 -5.87 -3.11
N ALA A 134 15.75 -5.62 -2.77
CA ALA A 134 15.32 -5.22 -1.43
C ALA A 134 15.62 -6.28 -0.36
N ALA A 135 15.59 -7.56 -0.71
CA ALA A 135 15.98 -8.65 0.20
C ALA A 135 17.48 -8.67 0.53
N LYS A 136 18.33 -8.15 -0.37
CA LYS A 136 19.79 -8.06 -0.18
C LYS A 136 20.21 -6.74 0.46
N HIS A 137 19.45 -5.69 0.20
CA HIS A 137 19.65 -4.35 0.72
C HIS A 137 18.41 -4.00 1.53
N PRO A 138 18.29 -4.49 2.78
CA PRO A 138 17.17 -4.13 3.63
C PRO A 138 17.15 -2.61 3.72
N ASN A 139 16.19 -1.98 3.03
CA ASN A 139 16.16 -0.54 2.87
C ASN A 139 16.11 0.11 4.24
N ASP A 140 16.97 1.09 4.48
CA ASP A 140 16.69 2.02 5.55
C ASP A 140 15.34 2.69 5.26
N PHE A 141 14.48 2.78 6.27
CA PHE A 141 13.21 3.46 6.16
C PHE A 141 13.45 4.95 6.25
N SER A 142 13.00 5.72 5.26
CA SER A 142 12.81 7.15 5.48
C SER A 142 11.50 7.34 6.22
N ILE A 143 11.57 7.93 7.40
CA ILE A 143 10.42 8.54 8.07
C ILE A 143 10.38 9.98 7.60
N SER A 144 9.27 10.39 7.01
CA SER A 144 9.01 11.79 6.69
C SER A 144 7.63 12.18 7.15
N GLY A 145 7.43 13.46 7.42
CA GLY A 145 6.12 14.02 7.70
C GLY A 145 6.09 15.52 7.43
N HIS A 146 4.89 16.08 7.45
CA HIS A 146 4.64 17.50 7.21
C HIS A 146 3.66 17.99 8.28
N VAL A 147 4.08 19.02 9.02
CA VAL A 147 3.27 19.66 10.05
C VAL A 147 2.55 20.84 9.43
N ILE A 148 1.22 20.73 9.30
CA ILE A 148 0.36 21.77 8.73
C ILE A 148 -0.49 22.46 9.80
N GLY A 149 -1.05 23.62 9.46
CA GLY A 149 -1.99 24.35 10.32
C GLY A 149 -1.35 25.22 11.40
N LEU A 150 -0.04 25.44 11.33
CA LEU A 150 0.70 26.33 12.22
C LEU A 150 1.31 27.51 11.45
N PRO A 151 1.40 28.71 12.07
CA PRO A 151 2.10 29.82 11.46
C PRO A 151 3.60 29.51 11.36
N ALA A 152 4.29 30.08 10.36
CA ALA A 152 5.72 29.84 10.10
C ALA A 152 6.61 30.11 11.32
N SER A 153 6.27 31.11 12.14
CA SER A 153 6.98 31.43 13.38
C SER A 153 6.87 30.35 14.46
N SER A 154 5.77 29.58 14.48
CA SER A 154 5.60 28.42 15.36
C SER A 154 6.30 27.19 14.79
N LEU A 155 6.26 26.98 13.47
CA LEU A 155 6.98 25.89 12.80
C LEU A 155 8.49 25.98 13.04
N ALA A 156 9.06 27.19 12.97
CA ALA A 156 10.48 27.44 13.22
C ALA A 156 10.93 27.07 14.66
N LYS A 157 9.98 26.98 15.60
CA LYS A 157 10.23 26.60 17.00
C LYS A 157 9.76 25.18 17.32
N ALA A 158 9.16 24.48 16.37
CA ALA A 158 8.76 23.10 16.54
C ALA A 158 9.99 22.19 16.46
N SER A 159 9.93 21.06 17.14
CA SER A 159 10.95 20.02 17.07
C SER A 159 10.29 18.66 16.96
N VAL A 160 10.93 17.75 16.23
CA VAL A 160 10.44 16.37 16.07
C VAL A 160 11.45 15.45 16.72
N LYS A 161 11.09 14.82 17.83
CA LYS A 161 11.88 13.77 18.45
C LYS A 161 11.50 12.43 17.84
N LEU A 162 12.45 11.81 17.16
CA LEU A 162 12.35 10.47 16.62
C LEU A 162 13.12 9.51 17.53
N SER A 163 12.42 8.55 18.12
CA SER A 163 13.06 7.49 18.93
C SER A 163 12.91 6.13 18.24
N TYR A 164 14.00 5.38 18.07
CA TYR A 164 14.02 4.04 17.45
C TYR A 164 15.16 3.20 18.01
N ASN A 165 14.93 1.91 18.29
CA ASN A 165 15.92 0.98 18.84
C ASN A 165 16.73 1.54 20.05
N GLY A 166 16.07 2.31 20.93
CA GLY A 166 16.71 2.97 22.09
C GLY A 166 17.58 4.19 21.75
N ARG A 167 17.65 4.61 20.48
CA ARG A 167 18.28 5.86 20.06
C ARG A 167 17.23 6.96 19.94
N GLU A 168 17.65 8.19 20.21
CA GLU A 168 16.83 9.39 20.00
C GLU A 168 17.53 10.34 19.05
N THR A 169 16.76 11.01 18.19
CA THR A 169 17.24 12.03 17.27
C THR A 169 16.22 13.16 17.20
N ILE A 170 16.69 14.39 17.39
CA ILE A 170 15.86 15.58 17.21
C ILE A 170 16.01 16.06 15.76
N LEU A 171 14.92 16.01 15.02
CA LEU A 171 14.80 16.52 13.66
C LEU A 171 14.26 17.94 13.70
N ARG A 172 14.84 18.79 12.88
CA ARG A 172 14.32 20.14 12.63
C ARG A 172 13.34 20.10 11.47
N LEU A 173 12.26 20.86 11.61
CA LEU A 173 11.36 21.11 10.49
C LEU A 173 12.01 22.13 9.55
N ASN A 174 11.79 21.99 8.25
CA ASN A 174 12.14 23.02 7.29
C ASN A 174 11.13 24.19 7.33
N ALA A 175 11.34 25.22 6.50
CA ALA A 175 10.50 26.42 6.48
C ALA A 175 9.02 26.15 6.14
N VAL A 176 8.72 25.02 5.51
CA VAL A 176 7.35 24.60 5.16
C VAL A 176 6.81 23.55 6.12
N GLY A 177 7.53 23.20 7.21
CA GLY A 177 7.05 22.26 8.22
C GLY A 177 7.33 20.79 7.92
N GLU A 178 8.18 20.47 6.95
CA GLU A 178 8.56 19.08 6.63
C GLU A 178 9.77 18.62 7.45
N TYR A 179 9.80 17.33 7.77
CA TYR A 179 10.95 16.66 8.37
C TYR A 179 11.18 15.32 7.68
N ALA A 180 12.43 14.85 7.68
CA ALA A 180 12.80 13.54 7.19
C ALA A 180 13.97 12.97 8.01
N ALA A 181 13.96 11.65 8.21
CA ALA A 181 15.03 10.90 8.82
C ALA A 181 15.09 9.48 8.27
N THR A 182 16.25 8.86 8.32
CA THR A 182 16.47 7.50 7.85
C THR A 182 16.74 6.60 9.05
N ILE A 183 16.04 5.48 9.17
CA ILE A 183 16.20 4.50 10.26
C ILE A 183 16.40 3.08 9.72
N PRO A 184 17.10 2.20 10.46
CA PRO A 184 17.32 0.83 10.02
C PRO A 184 16.02 0.06 9.76
N ALA A 185 16.08 -0.84 8.78
CA ALA A 185 14.97 -1.72 8.44
C ALA A 185 14.44 -2.50 9.66
N GLY A 186 13.12 -2.55 9.85
CA GLY A 186 12.47 -3.36 10.88
C GLY A 186 12.45 -2.73 12.28
N SER A 187 12.99 -1.52 12.42
CA SER A 187 12.98 -0.79 13.68
C SER A 187 11.55 -0.40 14.09
N SER A 188 11.22 -0.58 15.37
CA SER A 188 10.08 0.11 15.98
C SER A 188 10.48 1.56 16.23
N TYR A 189 9.57 2.50 15.96
CA TYR A 189 9.83 3.92 16.14
C TYR A 189 8.65 4.66 16.76
N THR A 190 8.95 5.77 17.42
CA THR A 190 7.99 6.77 17.89
C THR A 190 8.39 8.15 17.40
N VAL A 191 7.40 8.92 16.98
CA VAL A 191 7.57 10.33 16.59
C VAL A 191 6.79 11.18 17.60
N GLU A 192 7.50 12.06 18.29
CA GLU A 192 6.95 13.04 19.20
C GLU A 192 7.23 14.43 18.63
N ILE A 193 6.22 15.28 18.59
CA ILE A 193 6.34 16.64 18.06
C ILE A 193 6.08 17.61 19.20
N THR A 194 7.07 18.45 19.47
CA THR A 194 7.04 19.42 20.56
C THR A 194 6.99 20.83 19.99
N PHE A 195 6.01 21.60 20.43
CA PHE A 195 5.89 23.02 20.13
C PHE A 195 6.38 23.87 21.30
N ALA A 196 7.02 25.02 21.03
CA ALA A 196 7.65 25.86 22.06
C ALA A 196 6.71 26.37 23.17
N ASN A 197 5.39 26.25 23.02
CA ASN A 197 4.41 26.67 24.02
C ASN A 197 3.60 25.48 24.60
N GLN A 198 4.31 24.45 25.08
CA GLN A 198 3.79 23.32 25.89
C GLN A 198 2.62 22.51 25.31
N ILE A 199 2.71 22.12 24.04
CA ILE A 199 1.83 21.06 23.55
C ILE A 199 2.69 19.91 23.05
N THR A 200 2.57 18.77 23.73
CA THR A 200 3.21 17.51 23.36
C THR A 200 2.16 16.62 22.68
N GLY A 201 2.29 16.43 21.37
CA GLY A 201 1.55 15.40 20.65
C GLY A 201 2.39 14.13 20.54
N SER A 202 1.84 12.98 20.93
CA SER A 202 2.51 11.68 20.76
C SER A 202 1.75 10.82 19.76
N VAL A 203 2.41 10.45 18.65
CA VAL A 203 1.83 9.57 17.63
C VAL A 203 2.47 8.20 17.75
N LYS A 204 1.73 7.29 18.41
CA LYS A 204 2.13 5.89 18.52
C LYS A 204 1.42 5.10 17.42
N ARG A 205 2.08 4.98 16.26
CA ARG A 205 1.69 4.11 15.12
C ARG A 205 0.31 4.46 14.51
N LEU A 206 0.32 5.09 13.33
CA LEU A 206 -0.83 5.29 12.42
C LEU A 206 -2.10 5.88 13.08
N ALA A 207 -2.00 7.02 13.77
CA ALA A 207 -3.14 7.91 13.95
C ALA A 207 -2.98 9.10 12.98
N SER A 208 -3.96 9.31 12.10
CA SER A 208 -3.91 10.29 11.00
C SER A 208 -4.09 11.75 11.44
N SER A 209 -4.51 11.98 12.69
CA SER A 209 -4.70 13.33 13.23
C SER A 209 -4.79 13.31 14.76
N GLN A 210 -4.34 14.38 15.41
CA GLN A 210 -4.67 14.69 16.81
C GLN A 210 -5.28 16.08 16.89
N VAL A 211 -6.29 16.25 17.75
CA VAL A 211 -6.83 17.57 18.10
C VAL A 211 -6.05 18.10 19.28
N VAL A 212 -5.48 19.29 19.11
CA VAL A 212 -4.64 20.00 20.06
C VAL A 212 -5.20 21.41 20.18
N ASP A 213 -5.67 21.81 21.37
CA ASP A 213 -6.26 23.12 21.64
C ASP A 213 -7.33 23.57 20.62
N GLY A 214 -8.24 22.64 20.26
CA GLY A 214 -9.30 22.90 19.29
C GLY A 214 -8.84 22.99 17.83
N ARG A 215 -7.55 22.75 17.54
CA ARG A 215 -7.00 22.66 16.18
C ARG A 215 -6.71 21.21 15.83
N THR A 216 -7.20 20.76 14.68
CA THR A 216 -6.84 19.45 14.14
C THR A 216 -5.45 19.54 13.53
N ILE A 217 -4.48 18.90 14.19
CA ILE A 217 -3.16 18.64 13.63
C ILE A 217 -3.29 17.34 12.83
N SER A 218 -3.41 17.48 11.53
CA SER A 218 -3.39 16.34 10.61
C SER A 218 -1.94 15.97 10.34
N PHE A 219 -1.59 14.72 10.63
CA PHE A 219 -0.30 14.17 10.24
C PHE A 219 -0.50 13.58 8.84
N SER A 220 -0.03 14.28 7.82
CA SER A 220 0.01 13.69 6.48
C SER A 220 1.05 12.59 6.52
N SER A 221 0.56 11.35 6.65
CA SER A 221 1.23 10.06 6.46
C SER A 221 2.68 10.00 6.93
N VAL A 222 2.99 9.10 7.88
CA VAL A 222 4.33 8.51 7.86
C VAL A 222 4.43 7.76 6.54
N SER A 223 4.99 8.40 5.52
CA SER A 223 5.31 7.73 4.29
C SER A 223 6.44 6.79 4.66
N LEU A 224 6.18 5.48 4.67
CA LEU A 224 7.22 4.47 4.63
C LEU A 224 7.86 4.53 3.23
N ARG A 225 8.45 5.66 2.90
CA ARG A 225 9.35 5.79 1.76
C ARG A 225 10.66 5.17 2.23
N GLY A 226 10.81 3.86 2.13
CA GLY A 226 12.12 3.41 1.64
C GLY A 226 12.26 4.14 0.31
N SER A 227 13.16 5.12 0.19
CA SER A 227 13.19 6.10 -0.91
C SER A 227 12.86 5.41 -2.23
N CYS A 228 11.59 5.51 -2.67
CA CYS A 228 11.11 4.92 -3.90
C CYS A 228 11.45 5.88 -5.04
N ASP A 229 12.68 6.38 -5.04
CA ASP A 229 13.18 7.18 -6.15
C ASP A 229 13.50 6.18 -7.27
N ASP A 230 12.47 5.80 -8.03
CA ASP A 230 12.58 4.94 -9.22
C ASP A 230 13.63 5.47 -10.22
N ARG A 231 14.08 6.72 -10.07
CA ARG A 231 15.15 7.34 -10.84
C ARG A 231 16.56 6.81 -10.55
N ARG A 232 16.79 6.07 -9.46
CA ARG A 232 18.13 5.54 -9.12
C ARG A 232 18.38 4.11 -9.62
N ILE A 233 17.36 3.42 -10.12
CA ILE A 233 17.54 2.13 -10.79
C ILE A 233 17.60 2.39 -12.30
N GLU A 234 18.70 3.01 -12.76
CA GLU A 234 19.03 2.99 -14.18
C GLU A 234 19.29 1.52 -14.56
N LEU A 235 18.33 0.93 -15.27
CA LEU A 235 18.45 -0.38 -15.85
C LEU A 235 19.49 -0.31 -16.96
N LYS A 236 20.76 -0.61 -16.64
CA LYS A 236 21.71 -1.01 -17.68
C LYS A 236 21.26 -2.38 -18.20
N GLU A 237 20.77 -2.39 -19.43
CA GLU A 237 20.61 -3.60 -20.22
C GLU A 237 22.01 -4.20 -20.44
N HIS A 238 22.16 -5.48 -20.15
CA HIS A 238 23.30 -6.31 -20.53
C HIS A 238 22.77 -7.44 -21.38
#